data_AF-A0A7L4TJ51-F1
#
_entry.id   AF-A0A7L4TJ51-F1
#
_cell.length_a   1.000
_cell.length_b   1.000
_cell.length_c   1.000
_cell.angle_alpha   90.00
_cell.angle_beta   90.00
_cell.angle_gamma   90.00
#
_symmetry.space_group_name_H-M   'P 1'
#
loop_
_entity.id
_entity.type
_entity.pdbx_description
1 polymer ?
#
loop_
_entity_poly.entity_id
_entity_poly.type
_entity_poly.pdbx_seq_one_letter_code
_entity_poly.pdbx_strand_id
1 'polypeptide(L)'
;MPFESIEGIIISSVVPPIMYTLEQMCKRYFKLNPMIIGPGIKTGLNIKYDNPREVGADRIVNAVAAIELYGSPLVIVDFGTATTYCYINEQKQYMGGAIAPGISISTEALYTKASKLPRIEIAKPVDVLGKNTVHAMQAGIFFG
;
A
#
# COMPACT_ATOMS: atom_id res chain seq x y z
N MET A 1 8.83 19.08 20.64
CA MET A 1 9.77 17.99 20.92
C MET A 1 11.10 18.37 20.27
N PRO A 2 12.21 18.44 21.02
CA PRO A 2 13.54 18.68 20.45
C PRO A 2 13.93 17.55 19.49
N PHE A 3 14.79 17.82 18.50
CA PHE A 3 15.32 16.76 17.64
C PHE A 3 16.10 15.72 18.46
N GLU A 4 16.70 16.12 19.58
CA GLU A 4 17.45 15.22 20.46
C GLU A 4 16.57 14.22 21.23
N SER A 5 15.24 14.38 21.25
CA SER A 5 14.34 13.45 21.96
C SER A 5 13.92 12.23 21.12
N ILE A 6 14.42 12.09 19.89
CA ILE A 6 14.15 10.92 19.04
C ILE A 6 15.19 9.84 19.32
N GLU A 7 14.73 8.67 19.76
CA GLU A 7 15.60 7.55 20.17
C GLU A 7 15.70 6.42 19.13
N GLY A 8 14.79 6.39 18.16
CA GLY A 8 14.73 5.33 17.15
C GLY A 8 14.05 5.77 15.86
N ILE A 9 14.47 5.17 14.75
CA ILE A 9 13.89 5.41 13.43
C ILE A 9 13.68 4.07 12.74
N ILE A 10 12.48 3.85 12.20
CA ILE A 10 12.14 2.70 11.36
C ILE A 10 11.65 3.25 10.01
N ILE A 11 12.13 2.70 8.90
CA ILE A 11 11.77 3.11 7.54
C ILE A 11 11.16 1.93 6.80
N SER A 12 9.95 2.13 6.27
CA SER A 12 9.32 1.23 5.29
C SER A 12 9.16 1.98 3.97
N SER A 13 9.68 1.42 2.87
CA SER A 13 9.62 2.04 1.55
C SER A 13 9.68 1.00 0.44
N VAL A 14 8.90 1.24 -0.61
CA VAL A 14 8.92 0.48 -1.87
C VAL A 14 9.58 1.27 -3.02
N VAL A 15 10.24 2.39 -2.71
CA VAL A 15 10.90 3.28 -3.68
C VAL A 15 12.41 3.23 -3.43
N PRO A 16 13.19 2.38 -4.13
CA PRO A 16 14.63 2.23 -3.87
C PRO A 16 15.47 3.51 -4.02
N PRO A 17 15.22 4.40 -5.01
CA PRO A 17 16.07 5.58 -5.23
C PRO A 17 16.15 6.56 -4.06
N ILE A 18 15.15 6.60 -3.17
CA ILE A 18 15.13 7.56 -2.05
C ILE A 18 15.84 7.02 -0.78
N MET A 19 16.13 5.71 -0.73
CA MET A 19 16.61 5.04 0.48
C MET A 19 17.95 5.58 0.98
N TYR A 20 18.91 5.76 0.07
CA TYR A 20 20.21 6.33 0.43
C TYR A 20 20.07 7.71 1.08
N THR A 21 19.25 8.58 0.49
CA THR A 21 19.01 9.93 1.00
C THR A 21 18.37 9.91 2.39
N LEU A 22 17.38 9.03 2.62
CA LEU A 22 16.71 8.91 3.92
C LEU A 22 17.66 8.37 4.99
N GLU A 23 18.48 7.38 4.67
CA GLU A 23 19.49 6.85 5.60
C GLU A 23 20.52 7.91 6.01
N GLN A 24 21.03 8.69 5.03
CA GLN A 24 21.99 9.75 5.32
C GLN A 24 21.37 10.85 6.17
N MET A 25 20.10 11.17 5.92
CA MET A 25 19.35 12.14 6.73
C MET A 25 19.24 11.66 8.19
N CYS A 26 18.88 10.39 8.41
CA CYS A 26 18.81 9.79 9.75
C CYS A 26 20.16 9.89 10.49
N LYS A 27 21.24 9.49 9.82
CA LYS A 27 22.60 9.53 10.40
C LYS A 27 23.09 10.95 10.65
N ARG A 28 22.80 11.89 9.75
CA ARG A 28 23.30 13.27 9.82
C ARG A 28 22.61 14.10 10.89
N TYR A 29 21.28 14.07 10.92
CA TYR A 29 20.46 14.95 11.76
C TYR A 29 20.07 14.32 13.09
N PHE A 30 19.77 13.03 13.11
CA PHE A 30 19.32 12.32 14.31
C PHE A 30 20.44 11.52 14.99
N LYS A 31 21.59 11.34 14.33
CA LYS A 31 22.69 10.48 14.80
C LYS A 31 22.26 9.03 15.07
N LEU A 32 21.21 8.59 14.38
CA LEU A 32 20.65 7.25 14.50
C LEU A 32 20.83 6.46 13.21
N ASN A 33 21.03 5.15 13.36
CA ASN A 33 20.95 4.21 12.25
C ASN A 33 19.49 3.73 12.14
N PRO A 34 18.77 4.03 11.03
CA PRO A 34 17.39 3.60 10.89
C PRO A 34 17.32 2.09 10.68
N MET A 35 16.30 1.45 11.25
CA MET A 35 15.93 0.09 10.89
C MET A 35 15.13 0.13 9.58
N ILE A 36 15.64 -0.48 8.53
CA ILE A 36 14.97 -0.53 7.22
C ILE A 36 14.19 -1.82 7.11
N ILE A 37 12.88 -1.73 6.91
CA ILE A 37 12.02 -2.90 6.71
C ILE A 37 12.31 -3.50 5.33
N GLY A 38 12.65 -4.79 5.29
CA GLY A 38 12.97 -5.51 4.07
C GLY A 38 13.51 -6.92 4.34
N PRO A 39 14.04 -7.61 3.31
CA PRO A 39 14.59 -8.96 3.44
C PRO A 39 15.66 -9.05 4.53
N GLY A 40 15.56 -10.07 5.39
CA GLY A 40 16.53 -10.33 6.45
C GLY A 40 16.22 -9.67 7.81
N ILE A 41 15.23 -8.77 7.87
CA ILE A 41 14.72 -8.27 9.16
C ILE A 41 13.79 -9.31 9.79
N LYS A 42 13.95 -9.54 11.10
CA LYS A 42 13.05 -10.38 11.88
C LYS A 42 11.76 -9.61 12.17
N THR A 43 10.81 -9.71 11.25
CA THR A 43 9.47 -9.09 11.39
C THR A 43 8.52 -9.93 12.25
N GLY A 44 8.88 -11.18 12.56
CA GLY A 44 7.98 -12.14 13.22
C GLY A 44 6.90 -12.70 12.29
N LEU A 45 6.82 -12.21 11.04
CA LEU A 45 5.84 -12.62 10.06
C LEU A 45 6.38 -13.77 9.21
N ASN A 46 5.66 -14.90 9.17
CA ASN A 46 5.98 -16.03 8.30
C ASN A 46 5.36 -15.81 6.91
N ILE A 47 6.19 -15.42 5.94
CA ILE A 47 5.75 -15.11 4.57
C ILE A 47 5.80 -16.38 3.71
N LYS A 48 4.66 -16.75 3.11
CA LYS A 48 4.47 -17.96 2.28
C LYS A 48 4.44 -17.70 0.78
N TYR A 49 5.02 -16.59 0.32
CA TYR A 49 5.29 -16.37 -1.10
C TYR A 49 6.36 -17.34 -1.62
N ASP A 50 6.31 -17.65 -2.92
CA ASP A 50 7.37 -18.42 -3.59
C ASP A 50 8.74 -17.75 -3.40
N ASN A 51 8.78 -16.43 -3.51
CA ASN A 51 9.93 -15.61 -3.15
C ASN A 51 9.55 -14.56 -2.09
N PRO A 52 9.84 -14.80 -0.79
CA PRO A 52 9.52 -13.86 0.28
C PRO A 52 10.16 -12.47 0.13
N ARG A 53 11.21 -12.33 -0.68
CA ARG A 53 11.91 -11.06 -0.89
C ARG A 53 11.14 -10.09 -1.79
N GLU A 54 10.14 -10.57 -2.52
CA GLU A 54 9.33 -9.75 -3.43
C GLU A 54 8.16 -9.05 -2.74
N VAL A 55 7.88 -9.39 -1.48
CA VAL A 55 6.83 -8.70 -0.74
C VAL A 55 7.31 -7.30 -0.37
N GLY A 56 6.55 -6.29 -0.78
CA GLY A 56 6.81 -4.88 -0.46
C GLY A 56 6.85 -4.62 1.04
N ALA A 57 7.72 -3.70 1.46
CA ALA A 57 7.89 -3.33 2.86
C ALA A 57 6.60 -2.75 3.48
N ASP A 58 5.79 -2.05 2.67
CA ASP A 58 4.46 -1.54 3.01
C ASP A 58 3.50 -2.67 3.40
N ARG A 59 3.41 -3.72 2.60
CA ARG A 59 2.56 -4.89 2.87
C ARG A 59 3.01 -5.66 4.11
N ILE A 60 4.32 -5.70 4.37
CA ILE A 60 4.89 -6.31 5.58
C ILE A 60 4.46 -5.53 6.83
N VAL A 61 4.62 -4.21 6.86
CA VAL A 61 4.23 -3.41 8.03
C VAL A 61 2.72 -3.42 8.26
N ASN A 62 1.93 -3.40 7.19
CA ASN A 62 0.47 -3.55 7.26
C ASN A 62 0.09 -4.89 7.91
N ALA A 63 0.73 -6.00 7.49
CA ALA A 63 0.47 -7.32 8.05
C ALA A 63 0.83 -7.41 9.54
N VAL A 64 2.00 -6.92 9.92
CA VAL A 64 2.44 -6.91 11.32
C VAL A 64 1.46 -6.10 12.19
N ALA A 65 1.10 -4.89 11.75
CA ALA A 65 0.17 -4.04 12.48
C ALA A 65 -1.24 -4.64 12.56
N ALA A 66 -1.75 -5.21 11.47
CA ALA A 66 -3.09 -5.79 11.45
C ALA A 66 -3.21 -7.02 12.36
N ILE A 67 -2.19 -7.88 12.38
CA ILE A 67 -2.15 -9.04 13.30
C ILE A 67 -2.14 -8.58 14.75
N GLU A 68 -1.35 -7.55 15.07
CA GLU A 68 -1.25 -7.02 16.44
C GLU A 68 -2.56 -6.36 16.89
N LEU A 69 -3.17 -5.54 16.04
CA LEU A 69 -4.37 -4.77 16.41
C LEU A 69 -5.66 -5.58 16.36
N TYR A 70 -5.76 -6.56 15.46
CA TYR A 70 -7.03 -7.24 15.15
C TYR A 70 -6.98 -8.77 15.25
N GLY A 71 -5.80 -9.37 15.48
CA GLY A 71 -5.65 -10.84 15.49
C GLY A 71 -5.64 -11.44 14.08
N SER A 72 -5.94 -12.73 13.95
CA SER A 72 -5.99 -13.47 12.67
C SER A 72 -7.04 -14.58 12.74
N PRO A 73 -7.63 -15.06 11.62
CA PRO A 73 -7.33 -14.72 10.22
C PRO A 73 -7.92 -13.36 9.79
N LEU A 74 -7.32 -12.74 8.78
CA LEU A 74 -7.83 -11.48 8.23
C LEU A 74 -7.42 -11.24 6.77
N VAL A 75 -8.13 -10.34 6.10
CA VAL A 75 -7.73 -9.76 4.82
C VAL A 75 -7.52 -8.27 4.99
N ILE A 76 -6.35 -7.79 4.60
CA ILE A 76 -6.01 -6.37 4.58
C ILE A 76 -6.30 -5.84 3.20
N VAL A 77 -7.03 -4.73 3.11
CA VAL A 77 -7.28 -4.02 1.85
C VAL A 77 -6.68 -2.62 1.97
N ASP A 78 -5.68 -2.33 1.15
CA ASP A 78 -5.01 -1.02 1.11
C ASP A 78 -5.34 -0.31 -0.21
N PHE A 79 -6.04 0.82 -0.11
CA PHE A 79 -6.44 1.67 -1.24
C PHE A 79 -5.40 2.76 -1.47
N GLY A 80 -4.31 2.41 -2.15
CA GLY A 80 -3.25 3.34 -2.52
C GLY A 80 -3.20 3.59 -4.03
N THR A 81 -1.97 3.82 -4.52
CA THR A 81 -1.68 3.87 -5.97
C THR A 81 -2.18 2.60 -6.68
N ALA A 82 -1.97 1.44 -6.05
CA ALA A 82 -2.66 0.20 -6.37
C ALA A 82 -3.57 -0.18 -5.21
N THR A 83 -4.65 -0.91 -5.48
CA THR A 83 -5.44 -1.55 -4.44
C THR A 83 -4.83 -2.91 -4.14
N THR A 84 -4.30 -3.11 -2.94
CA THR A 84 -3.71 -4.39 -2.55
C THR A 84 -4.61 -5.13 -1.57
N TYR A 85 -4.66 -6.44 -1.74
CA TYR A 85 -5.31 -7.38 -0.85
C TYR A 85 -4.23 -8.27 -0.27
N CYS A 86 -4.20 -8.46 1.04
CA CYS A 86 -3.23 -9.34 1.70
C CYS A 86 -3.96 -10.30 2.63
N TYR A 87 -3.81 -11.60 2.42
CA TYR A 87 -4.46 -12.63 3.24
C TYR A 87 -3.49 -13.13 4.32
N ILE A 88 -3.94 -13.07 5.56
CA ILE A 88 -3.29 -13.67 6.73
C ILE A 88 -4.15 -14.82 7.23
N ASN A 89 -3.58 -16.03 7.31
CA ASN A 89 -4.31 -17.20 7.79
C ASN A 89 -4.39 -17.27 9.32
N GLU A 90 -5.04 -18.32 9.82
CA GLU A 90 -5.29 -18.58 11.24
C GLU A 90 -4.00 -18.76 12.05
N GLN A 91 -2.89 -19.13 11.40
CA GLN A 91 -1.57 -19.29 12.04
C GLN A 91 -0.70 -18.04 11.95
N LYS A 92 -1.29 -16.86 11.68
CA LYS A 92 -0.58 -15.57 11.53
C LYS A 92 0.47 -15.60 10.40
N GLN A 93 0.24 -16.40 9.37
CA GLN A 93 1.13 -16.49 8.22
C GLN A 93 0.61 -15.62 7.09
N TYR A 94 1.53 -14.89 6.46
CA TYR A 94 1.24 -14.07 5.30
C TYR A 94 1.18 -14.96 4.07
N MET A 95 -0.03 -15.23 3.58
CA MET A 95 -0.25 -16.27 2.59
C MET A 95 -0.12 -15.82 1.14
N GLY A 96 -0.30 -14.54 0.87
CA GLY A 96 -0.66 -14.17 -0.48
C GLY A 96 -1.52 -12.93 -0.55
N GLY A 97 -2.03 -12.70 -1.75
CA GLY A 97 -3.13 -11.79 -1.97
C GLY A 97 -3.24 -11.38 -3.43
N ALA A 98 -3.93 -10.27 -3.67
CA ALA A 98 -4.18 -9.73 -5.00
C ALA A 98 -3.71 -8.28 -5.08
N ILE A 99 -3.34 -7.85 -6.29
CA ILE A 99 -3.04 -6.45 -6.58
C ILE A 99 -3.92 -6.06 -7.76
N ALA A 100 -4.74 -5.03 -7.56
CA ALA A 100 -5.60 -4.45 -8.57
C ALA A 100 -5.17 -2.99 -8.84
N PRO A 101 -5.49 -2.43 -10.02
CA PRO A 101 -5.32 -1.01 -10.26
C PRO A 101 -6.03 -0.19 -9.18
N GLY A 102 -5.36 0.82 -8.64
CA GLY A 102 -5.98 1.75 -7.71
C GLY A 102 -6.98 2.65 -8.42
N ILE A 103 -7.90 3.24 -7.67
CA ILE A 103 -8.99 4.09 -8.20
C ILE A 103 -8.44 5.20 -9.12
N SER A 104 -7.37 5.88 -8.69
CA SER A 104 -6.71 6.92 -9.47
C SER A 104 -6.08 6.39 -10.76
N ILE A 105 -5.43 5.22 -10.72
CA ILE A 105 -4.85 4.59 -11.92
C ILE A 105 -5.96 4.21 -12.90
N SER A 106 -7.03 3.57 -12.43
CA SER A 106 -8.17 3.18 -13.27
C SER A 106 -8.80 4.38 -13.97
N THR A 107 -8.99 5.48 -13.25
CA THR A 107 -9.55 6.72 -13.80
C THR A 107 -8.62 7.35 -14.84
N GLU A 108 -7.32 7.44 -14.54
CA GLU A 108 -6.33 8.00 -15.45
C GLU A 108 -6.13 7.11 -16.69
N ALA A 109 -6.22 5.80 -16.56
CA ALA A 109 -6.16 4.88 -17.69
C ALA A 109 -7.34 5.08 -18.65
N LEU A 110 -8.57 5.24 -18.14
CA LEU A 110 -9.73 5.54 -18.97
C LEU A 110 -9.58 6.87 -19.71
N TYR A 111 -9.11 7.92 -19.03
CA TYR A 111 -8.88 9.23 -19.64
C TYR A 111 -7.78 9.19 -20.72
N THR A 112 -6.65 8.54 -20.45
CA THR A 112 -5.47 8.56 -21.34
C THR A 112 -5.54 7.55 -22.48
N LYS A 113 -6.29 6.44 -22.33
CA LYS A 113 -6.32 5.35 -23.31
C LYS A 113 -7.61 5.32 -24.14
N ALA A 114 -8.69 5.95 -23.70
CA ALA A 114 -9.93 6.02 -24.47
C ALA A 114 -10.11 7.39 -25.13
N SER A 115 -10.47 7.42 -26.40
CA SER A 115 -10.44 8.64 -27.23
C SER A 115 -11.46 9.74 -26.87
N LYS A 116 -12.54 9.39 -26.16
CA LYS A 116 -13.65 10.31 -25.86
C LYS A 116 -14.01 10.42 -24.38
N LEU A 117 -13.26 9.75 -23.50
CA LEU A 117 -13.57 9.78 -22.07
C LEU A 117 -12.95 11.02 -21.42
N PRO A 118 -13.73 11.87 -20.75
CA PRO A 118 -13.20 13.06 -20.09
C PRO A 118 -12.46 12.65 -18.81
N ARG A 119 -11.62 13.57 -18.32
CA ARG A 119 -11.10 13.47 -16.96
C ARG A 119 -12.25 13.70 -15.98
N ILE A 120 -12.39 12.83 -14.99
CA ILE A 120 -13.46 12.91 -13.98
C ILE A 120 -12.87 12.96 -12.57
N GLU A 121 -13.63 13.56 -11.66
CA GLU A 121 -13.36 13.47 -10.23
C GLU A 121 -13.93 12.17 -9.66
N ILE A 122 -13.20 11.59 -8.71
CA ILE A 122 -13.65 10.44 -7.94
C ILE A 122 -14.73 10.93 -6.98
N ALA A 123 -15.97 10.55 -7.23
CA ALA A 123 -17.12 10.88 -6.38
C ALA A 123 -18.03 9.67 -6.25
N LYS A 124 -18.75 9.60 -5.14
CA LYS A 124 -19.79 8.58 -4.96
C LYS A 124 -20.90 8.81 -6.00
N PRO A 125 -21.20 7.84 -6.87
CA PRO A 125 -22.26 7.97 -7.86
C PRO A 125 -23.64 7.98 -7.19
N VAL A 126 -24.60 8.67 -7.81
CA VAL A 126 -25.99 8.76 -7.31
C VAL A 126 -26.74 7.44 -7.54
N ASP A 127 -26.38 6.71 -8.60
CA ASP A 127 -27.01 5.46 -9.03
C ASP A 127 -25.95 4.54 -9.67
N VAL A 128 -26.20 3.23 -9.69
CA VAL A 128 -25.37 2.25 -10.39
C VAL A 128 -25.48 2.44 -11.91
N LEU A 129 -26.64 2.89 -12.42
CA LEU A 129 -26.84 3.16 -13.85
C LEU A 129 -26.57 4.62 -14.21
N GLY A 130 -25.36 4.92 -14.67
CA GLY A 130 -24.99 6.25 -15.17
C GLY A 130 -25.70 6.62 -16.48
N LYS A 131 -26.41 7.75 -16.49
CA LYS A 131 -27.14 8.27 -17.67
C LYS A 131 -26.34 9.26 -18.53
N ASN A 132 -25.06 9.46 -18.20
CA ASN A 132 -24.11 10.23 -19.00
C ASN A 132 -22.71 9.64 -18.79
N THR A 133 -21.74 10.03 -19.64
CA THR A 133 -20.38 9.47 -19.61
C THR A 133 -19.70 9.61 -18.25
N VAL A 134 -19.82 10.76 -17.60
CA VAL A 134 -19.18 11.03 -16.29
C VAL A 134 -19.76 10.11 -15.23
N HIS A 135 -21.08 10.04 -15.11
CA HIS A 135 -21.74 9.18 -14.12
C HIS A 135 -21.54 7.69 -14.42
N ALA A 136 -21.49 7.28 -15.70
CA ALA A 136 -21.22 5.89 -16.07
C ALA A 136 -19.78 5.49 -15.69
N MET A 137 -18.81 6.38 -15.91
CA MET A 137 -17.44 6.16 -15.45
C MET A 137 -17.36 6.10 -13.92
N GLN A 138 -17.99 7.04 -13.21
CA GLN A 138 -18.01 7.06 -11.74
C GLN A 138 -18.66 5.80 -11.15
N ALA A 139 -19.78 5.35 -11.73
CA ALA A 139 -20.43 4.10 -11.33
C ALA A 139 -19.51 2.89 -11.55
N GLY A 140 -18.86 2.80 -12.71
CA GLY A 140 -17.92 1.72 -13.01
C GLY A 140 -16.70 1.70 -12.09
N ILE A 141 -16.14 2.87 -11.75
CA ILE A 141 -14.98 2.98 -10.86
C ILE A 141 -15.34 2.69 -9.40
N PHE A 142 -16.55 3.03 -8.96
CA PHE A 142 -16.97 2.88 -7.56
C PHE A 142 -17.52 1.49 -7.25
N PHE A 143 -18.27 0.87 -8.17
CA PHE A 143 -18.94 -0.41 -7.94
C PHE A 143 -18.26 -1.61 -8.63
N GLY A 144 -17.38 -1.37 -9.60
CA GLY A 144 -16.61 -2.40 -10.29
C GLY A 144 -15.28 -2.68 -9.59
#